data_AF-A0A351SBX3-F1
#
_entry.id   AF-A0A351SBX3-F1
#
_cell.length_a   1.000
_cell.length_b   1.000
_cell.length_c   1.000
_cell.angle_alpha   90.00
_cell.angle_beta   90.00
_cell.angle_gamma   90.00
#
_symmetry.space_group_name_H-M   'P 1'
#
loop_
_entity.id
_entity.type
_entity.pdbx_description
1 polymer ?
#
loop_
_entity_poly.entity_id
_entity_poly.type
_entity_poly.pdbx_seq_one_letter_code
_entity_poly.pdbx_strand_id
1 'polypeptide(L)' 'MKQITCHPRDFGRVAVLMGGTSSEREISLRGGAEVLSNLLKAGVDAYVVDVGRDALRQLLDTP' A
#
# COMPACT_ATOMS: atom_id res chain seq x y z
N MET A 1 11.94 -26.75 6.23
CA MET A 1 11.15 -25.54 5.98
C MET A 1 10.97 -25.40 4.47
N LYS A 2 9.73 -25.41 3.96
CA LYS A 2 9.46 -25.27 2.53
C LYS A 2 9.50 -23.78 2.20
N GLN A 3 10.47 -23.32 1.42
CA GLN A 3 10.47 -21.94 0.93
C GLN A 3 9.26 -21.76 0.02
N ILE A 4 8.34 -20.88 0.42
CA ILE A 4 7.27 -20.40 -0.43
C ILE A 4 7.87 -19.29 -1.28
N THR A 5 8.36 -19.65 -2.46
CA THR A 5 8.77 -18.67 -3.47
C THR A 5 7.51 -18.14 -4.15
N CYS A 6 7.14 -16.89 -3.85
CA CYS A 6 6.17 -16.12 -4.62
C CYS A 6 6.94 -15.09 -5.47
N HIS A 7 6.49 -14.88 -6.71
CA HIS A 7 7.02 -13.83 -7.56
C HIS A 7 6.24 -12.53 -7.29
N PRO A 8 6.86 -11.34 -7.36
CA PRO A 8 6.18 -10.06 -7.15
C PRO A 8 4.91 -9.83 -7.98
N ARG A 9 4.81 -10.49 -9.15
CA ARG A 9 3.66 -10.40 -10.07
C ARG A 9 2.46 -11.20 -9.60
N ASP A 10 2.67 -12.19 -8.73
CA ASP A 10 1.62 -13.07 -8.24
C ASP A 10 0.67 -12.31 -7.29
N PHE A 11 1.10 -11.15 -6.77
CA PHE A 11 0.30 -10.26 -5.94
C PHE A 11 -0.67 -9.37 -6.74
N GLY A 12 -0.52 -9.28 -8.07
CA GLY A 12 -1.25 -8.30 -8.87
C GLY A 12 -0.94 -6.87 -8.42
N ARG A 13 -1.97 -6.00 -8.46
CA ARG A 13 -1.86 -4.63 -7.94
C ARG A 13 -2.17 -4.56 -6.47
N VAL A 14 -1.30 -3.91 -5.72
CA VAL A 14 -1.38 -3.80 -4.26
C VAL A 14 -1.62 -2.35 -3.84
N ALA A 15 -2.76 -2.10 -3.20
CA ALA A 15 -3.03 -0.82 -2.54
C ALA A 15 -2.41 -0.82 -1.13
N VAL A 16 -1.58 0.18 -0.83
CA VAL A 16 -1.06 0.46 0.52
C VAL A 16 -1.95 1.52 1.15
N LEU A 17 -2.76 1.09 2.11
CA LEU A 17 -3.65 1.97 2.86
C LEU A 17 -2.86 2.70 3.95
N MET A 18 -2.92 4.03 3.98
CA MET A 18 -2.27 4.83 5.01
C MET A 18 -3.03 6.12 5.33
N GLY A 19 -2.64 6.83 6.38
CA GLY A 19 -3.26 8.10 6.77
C GLY A 19 -4.52 7.91 7.62
N GLY A 20 -5.68 8.30 7.09
CA GLY A 20 -6.95 8.27 7.82
C GLY A 20 -7.24 9.53 8.65
N THR A 21 -8.27 9.48 9.49
CA THR A 21 -8.79 10.61 10.30
C THR A 21 -8.44 10.53 11.78
N SER A 22 -7.61 9.57 12.18
CA SER A 22 -7.14 9.39 13.56
C SER A 22 -6.07 10.43 13.93
N SER A 23 -5.87 10.65 15.22
CA SER A 23 -4.71 11.38 15.77
C SER A 23 -3.37 10.74 15.39
N GLU A 24 -3.37 9.45 15.01
CA GLU A 24 -2.18 8.69 14.59
C GLU A 24 -1.86 8.84 13.09
N ARG A 25 -2.57 9.72 12.37
CA ARG A 25 -2.43 9.91 10.91
C ARG A 25 -0.98 10.03 10.45
N GLU A 26 -0.17 10.86 11.11
CA GLU A 26 1.23 11.07 10.72
C GLU A 26 2.10 9.82 10.89
N ILE A 27 1.77 8.98 11.87
CA ILE A 27 2.46 7.71 12.12
C ILE A 27 2.09 6.72 11.01
N SER A 28 0.80 6.65 10.65
CA SER A 28 0.32 5.83 9.54
C SER A 28 0.94 6.24 8.20
N LEU A 29 1.04 7.55 7.92
CA LEU A 29 1.67 8.07 6.69
C LEU A 29 3.14 7.69 6.60
N ARG A 30 3.90 7.82 7.70
CA ARG A 30 5.31 7.43 7.74
C ARG A 30 5.51 5.94 7.49
N GLY A 31 4.80 5.10 8.25
CA GLY A 31 4.90 3.64 8.08
C GLY A 31 4.44 3.18 6.70
N GLY A 32 3.34 3.75 6.18
CA GLY A 32 2.83 3.43 4.84
C GLY A 32 3.81 3.79 3.72
N ALA A 33 4.51 4.93 3.83
CA ALA A 33 5.53 5.31 2.86
C ALA A 33 6.72 4.34 2.83
N GLU A 34 7.15 3.84 3.99
CA GLU A 34 8.22 2.83 4.08
C GLU A 34 7.79 1.48 3.49
N VAL A 35 6.56 1.03 3.79
CA VAL A 35 5.98 -0.18 3.22
C VAL A 35 5.90 -0.08 1.70
N LEU A 36 5.35 1.02 1.18
CA LEU A 36 5.27 1.27 -0.26
C LEU A 36 6.65 1.24 -0.92
N SER A 37 7.63 1.93 -0.33
CA SER A 37 9.02 1.94 -0.84
C SER A 37 9.60 0.53 -0.92
N ASN A 38 9.36 -0.31 0.09
CA ASN A 38 9.88 -1.67 0.13
C ASN A 38 9.17 -2.61 -0.86
N LEU A 39 7.86 -2.45 -1.05
CA LEU A 39 7.10 -3.19 -2.06
C LEU A 39 7.58 -2.86 -3.48
N LEU A 40 7.77 -1.57 -3.77
CA LEU A 40 8.30 -1.10 -5.06
C LEU A 40 9.72 -1.61 -5.31
N LYS A 41 10.60 -1.56 -4.29
CA LYS A 41 11.96 -2.14 -4.36
C LYS A 41 11.94 -3.66 -4.59
N ALA A 42 10.93 -4.36 -4.06
CA ALA A 42 10.71 -5.78 -4.28
C ALA A 42 10.10 -6.10 -5.66
N GLY A 43 9.77 -5.09 -6.48
CA GLY A 43 9.20 -5.26 -7.81
C GLY A 43 7.68 -5.54 -7.81
N VAL A 44 6.99 -5.26 -6.71
CA VAL A 44 5.53 -5.34 -6.62
C VAL A 44 4.92 -4.08 -7.25
N ASP A 45 3.86 -4.25 -8.02
CA ASP A 45 3.03 -3.14 -8.52
C ASP A 45 2.16 -2.61 -7.37
N ALA A 46 2.68 -1.61 -6.65
CA ALA A 46 2.06 -1.06 -5.46
C ALA A 46 1.79 0.45 -5.60
N TYR A 47 0.64 0.88 -5.09
CA TYR A 47 0.23 2.29 -5.06
C TYR A 47 -0.34 2.66 -3.69
N VAL A 48 -0.46 3.95 -3.43
CA VAL A 48 -0.95 4.48 -2.16
C VAL A 48 -2.44 4.79 -2.23
N VAL A 49 -3.16 4.55 -1.13
CA VAL A 49 -4.49 5.10 -0.88
C VAL A 49 -4.49 5.76 0.50
N ASP A 50 -4.74 7.07 0.55
CA ASP A 50 -4.95 7.75 1.83
C ASP A 50 -6.40 7.53 2.28
N VAL A 51 -6.56 6.80 3.38
CA VAL A 51 -7.88 6.40 3.90
C VAL A 51 -8.64 7.51 4.64
N GLY A 52 -8.40 8.77 4.24
CA GLY A 52 -9.20 9.92 4.61
C GLY A 52 -10.60 9.90 3.98
N ARG A 53 -11.15 11.07 3.67
CA ARG A 53 -12.55 11.18 3.20
C ARG A 53 -12.82 10.51 1.86
N ASP A 54 -11.82 10.42 0.98
CA ASP A 54 -11.98 10.00 -0.42
C ASP A 54 -11.36 8.62 -0.72
N ALA A 55 -11.17 7.79 0.30
CA ALA A 55 -10.49 6.49 0.19
C ALA A 55 -11.10 5.56 -0.86
N LEU A 56 -12.42 5.41 -0.83
CA LEU A 56 -13.15 4.54 -1.75
C LEU A 56 -13.04 5.04 -3.19
N ARG A 57 -13.08 6.36 -3.38
CA ARG A 57 -12.94 6.99 -4.69
C ARG A 57 -11.54 6.74 -5.25
N GLN A 58 -10.49 6.94 -4.45
CA GLN A 58 -9.11 6.66 -4.84
C GLN A 58 -8.93 5.19 -5.26
N LEU A 59 -9.52 4.25 -4.52
CA LEU A 59 -9.40 2.83 -4.84
C LEU A 59 -10.10 2.45 -6.15
N LEU A 60 -11.24 3.08 -6.46
CA LEU A 60 -12.01 2.82 -7.68
C LEU A 60 -11.45 3.53 -8.92
N ASP A 61 -10.91 4.74 -8.75
CA ASP A 61 -10.44 5.58 -9.85
C ASP A 61 -8.97 5.32 -10.21
N THR A 62 -8.19 4.66 -9.35
CA THR A 62 -6.81 4.30 -9.69
C THR A 62 -6.84 3.16 -10.72
N PRO A 63 -6.34 3.41 -11.95
CA PRO A 63 -6.52 2.51 -13.09
C PRO A 63 -5.91 1.14 -12.85
#